data_AF-A0A2E1KJ20-F1
#
_entry.id   AF-A0A2E1KJ20-F1
#
_cell.length_a   1.000
_cell.length_b   1.000
_cell.length_c   1.000
_cell.angle_alpha   90.00
_cell.angle_beta   90.00
_cell.angle_gamma   90.00
#
_symmetry.space_group_name_H-M   'P 1'
#
loop_
_entity.id
_entity.type
_entity.pdbx_description
1 polymer ?
#
loop_
_entity_poly.entity_id
_entity_poly.type
_entity_poly.pdbx_seq_one_letter_code
_entity_poly.pdbx_strand_id
1 'polypeptide(L)'
;MLDRASTFSDPEVVKLLKTRFIPVAIDQAYQRRQQDAEGRFYQKIANQGPRKVGRGTTQGLYVATADGRFLGFNNNRGPARVKRMLNQALIDFRPVDVRPITRGKPDTKYVRIPPRGGLVIRVTSKVLGGYAETNDRWRQMFQQSLGRDNLWVRRDEHQALVGGRLQESLTQRLARFHLVDNTRGEPPMWKANEIRKFDVSLKEGQLRGKIHLQTASGDRGYEADLVGFVASQDGLVTRFDAVVKGEFWGEGRYTRGAPKGRFPFAVAFTLATGADVANKVPPQGSRGWLDGYIR
;
A
#
# COMPACT_ATOMS: atom_id res chain seq x y z
N MET A 1 -5.29 -6.42 -0.82
CA MET A 1 -6.41 -5.96 0.03
C MET A 1 -7.49 -7.03 0.15
N LEU A 2 -8.10 -7.44 -0.96
CA LEU A 2 -9.12 -8.49 -0.99
C LEU A 2 -8.61 -9.84 -0.54
N ASP A 3 -7.37 -10.18 -0.90
CA ASP A 3 -6.77 -11.47 -0.52
C ASP A 3 -6.73 -11.66 1.00
N ARG A 4 -6.71 -10.57 1.79
CA ARG A 4 -6.82 -10.62 3.26
C ARG A 4 -8.20 -11.12 3.71
N ALA A 5 -9.25 -10.65 3.05
CA ALA A 5 -10.63 -11.01 3.37
C ALA A 5 -11.07 -12.32 2.69
N SER A 6 -10.33 -12.81 1.69
CA SER A 6 -10.64 -14.05 0.96
C SER A 6 -9.62 -15.18 1.20
N THR A 7 -8.48 -15.17 0.52
CA THR A 7 -7.50 -16.26 0.54
C THR A 7 -6.86 -16.44 1.91
N PHE A 8 -6.45 -15.33 2.53
CA PHE A 8 -5.70 -15.31 3.78
C PHE A 8 -6.61 -15.19 5.01
N SER A 9 -7.93 -15.26 4.83
CA SER A 9 -8.90 -15.49 5.91
C SER A 9 -9.35 -16.96 5.98
N ASP A 10 -9.01 -17.79 4.99
CA ASP A 10 -9.30 -19.23 5.02
C ASP A 10 -8.34 -19.93 6.00
N PRO A 11 -8.87 -20.61 7.04
CA PRO A 11 -8.06 -21.16 8.13
C PRO A 11 -7.11 -22.27 7.67
N GLU A 12 -7.48 -23.02 6.63
CA GLU A 12 -6.66 -24.10 6.10
C GLU A 12 -5.49 -23.54 5.29
N VAL A 13 -5.72 -22.50 4.47
CA VAL A 13 -4.63 -21.77 3.80
C VAL A 13 -3.65 -21.22 4.84
N VAL A 14 -4.15 -20.56 5.89
CA VAL A 14 -3.31 -20.01 6.96
C VAL A 14 -2.52 -21.11 7.67
N LYS A 15 -3.14 -22.25 7.99
CA LYS A 15 -2.47 -23.39 8.62
C LYS A 15 -1.32 -23.89 7.74
N LEU A 16 -1.58 -24.16 6.47
CA LEU A 16 -0.55 -24.62 5.51
C LEU A 16 0.63 -23.63 5.46
N LEU A 17 0.34 -22.33 5.30
CA LEU A 17 1.38 -21.30 5.23
C LEU A 17 2.23 -21.20 6.50
N LYS A 18 1.65 -21.47 7.68
CA LYS A 18 2.38 -21.42 8.95
C LYS A 18 3.19 -22.69 9.25
N THR A 19 2.75 -23.85 8.77
CA THR A 19 3.35 -25.14 9.20
C THR A 19 4.13 -25.86 8.10
N ARG A 20 3.87 -25.55 6.82
CA ARG A 20 4.44 -26.30 5.67
C ARG A 20 5.19 -25.44 4.67
N PHE A 21 5.11 -24.12 4.79
CA PHE A 21 5.74 -23.17 3.86
C PHE A 21 6.46 -22.05 4.62
N ILE A 22 7.35 -21.34 3.91
CA ILE A 22 7.93 -20.08 4.36
C ILE A 22 7.28 -18.97 3.54
N PRO A 23 6.31 -18.22 4.09
CA PRO A 23 5.63 -17.17 3.35
C PRO A 23 6.54 -15.94 3.22
N VAL A 24 6.65 -15.43 1.99
CA VAL A 24 7.39 -14.19 1.67
C VAL A 24 6.48 -13.26 0.88
N ALA A 25 6.46 -11.98 1.25
CA ALA A 25 5.79 -10.93 0.50
C ALA A 25 6.82 -10.00 -0.15
N ILE A 26 6.63 -9.70 -1.43
CA ILE A 26 7.50 -8.82 -2.21
C ILE A 26 6.66 -7.78 -2.95
N ASP A 27 7.28 -6.66 -3.35
CA ASP A 27 6.67 -5.73 -4.30
C ASP A 27 7.09 -6.09 -5.73
N GLN A 28 6.31 -6.91 -6.41
CA GLN A 28 6.65 -7.34 -7.78
C GLN A 28 6.98 -6.17 -8.74
N ALA A 29 6.50 -4.93 -8.51
CA ALA A 29 6.85 -3.79 -9.35
C ALA A 29 8.35 -3.42 -9.24
N TYR A 30 8.95 -3.64 -8.07
CA TYR A 30 10.36 -3.45 -7.77
C TYR A 30 11.18 -4.70 -8.05
N GLN A 31 10.89 -5.83 -7.39
CA GLN A 31 11.73 -7.04 -7.48
C GLN A 31 11.87 -7.58 -8.91
N ARG A 32 10.87 -7.39 -9.79
CA ARG A 32 10.99 -7.79 -11.21
C ARG A 32 11.99 -6.94 -12.02
N ARG A 33 12.46 -5.81 -11.48
CA ARG A 33 13.39 -4.86 -12.13
C ARG A 33 14.71 -4.70 -11.37
N GLN A 34 14.74 -5.12 -10.12
CA GLN A 34 15.87 -5.04 -9.19
C GLN A 34 17.04 -5.91 -9.68
N GLN A 35 18.25 -5.36 -9.67
CA GLN A 35 19.47 -5.96 -10.23
C GLN A 35 20.43 -6.51 -9.16
N ASP A 36 19.91 -6.93 -8.01
CA ASP A 36 20.68 -7.59 -6.95
C ASP A 36 20.25 -9.07 -6.78
N ALA A 37 20.77 -9.72 -5.74
CA ALA A 37 20.51 -11.15 -5.50
C ALA A 37 19.03 -11.47 -5.30
N GLU A 38 18.29 -10.60 -4.59
CA GLU A 38 16.86 -10.76 -4.34
C GLU A 38 16.06 -10.65 -5.65
N GLY A 39 16.33 -9.60 -6.43
CA GLY A 39 15.70 -9.39 -7.73
C GLY A 39 15.96 -10.55 -8.69
N ARG A 40 17.22 -10.99 -8.82
CA ARG A 40 17.60 -12.13 -9.68
C ARG A 40 16.93 -13.43 -9.26
N PHE A 41 16.86 -13.72 -7.95
CA PHE A 41 16.21 -14.92 -7.46
C PHE A 41 14.71 -14.93 -7.77
N TYR A 42 14.03 -13.80 -7.53
CA TYR A 42 12.63 -13.67 -7.89
C TYR A 42 12.40 -13.81 -9.40
N GLN A 43 13.23 -13.17 -10.23
CA GLN A 43 13.12 -13.25 -11.69
C GLN A 43 13.33 -14.69 -12.20
N LYS A 44 14.26 -15.45 -11.60
CA LYS A 44 14.46 -16.89 -11.87
C LYS A 44 13.16 -17.67 -11.66
N ILE A 45 12.46 -17.44 -10.54
CA ILE A 45 11.19 -18.12 -10.23
C ILE A 45 10.09 -17.68 -11.20
N ALA A 46 9.88 -16.37 -11.34
CA ALA A 46 8.81 -15.81 -12.16
C ALA A 46 8.92 -16.28 -13.61
N ASN A 47 10.13 -16.27 -14.19
CA ASN A 47 10.34 -16.65 -15.58
C ASN A 47 10.13 -18.14 -15.88
N GLN A 48 10.00 -19.02 -14.87
CA GLN A 48 9.56 -20.41 -15.07
C GLN A 48 8.02 -20.52 -15.09
N GLY A 49 7.32 -19.64 -14.38
CA GLY A 49 5.86 -19.62 -14.32
C GLY A 49 5.17 -19.02 -15.56
N PRO A 50 3.83 -18.89 -15.53
CA PRO A 50 3.05 -18.38 -16.66
C PRO A 50 3.19 -16.85 -16.87
N ARG A 51 3.75 -16.12 -15.89
CA ARG A 51 4.01 -14.67 -16.00
C ARG A 51 5.51 -14.45 -16.21
N LYS A 52 5.90 -13.82 -17.30
CA LYS A 52 7.31 -13.57 -17.62
C LYS A 52 7.70 -12.13 -17.31
N VAL A 53 8.89 -11.95 -16.73
CA VAL A 53 9.49 -10.64 -16.55
C VAL A 53 9.67 -9.99 -17.93
N GLY A 54 9.41 -8.69 -18.03
CA GLY A 54 9.43 -7.95 -19.31
C GLY A 54 8.16 -8.08 -20.16
N ARG A 55 7.28 -9.07 -19.91
CA ARG A 55 6.02 -9.26 -20.69
C ARG A 55 4.76 -8.71 -20.00
N GLY A 56 4.92 -7.95 -18.92
CA GLY A 56 3.81 -7.37 -18.16
C GLY A 56 3.96 -7.58 -16.66
N THR A 57 2.85 -7.48 -15.94
CA THR A 57 2.83 -7.70 -14.49
C THR A 57 3.07 -9.17 -14.14
N THR A 58 3.88 -9.38 -13.10
CA THR A 58 4.13 -10.68 -12.47
C THR A 58 3.32 -10.83 -11.18
N GLN A 59 2.20 -10.11 -11.06
CA GLN A 59 1.30 -10.23 -9.91
C GLN A 59 0.73 -11.64 -9.78
N GLY A 60 0.79 -12.18 -8.57
CA GLY A 60 0.19 -13.45 -8.18
C GLY A 60 0.88 -14.07 -6.98
N LEU A 61 0.45 -15.28 -6.66
CA LEU A 61 1.02 -16.16 -5.65
C LEU A 61 1.89 -17.19 -6.36
N TYR A 62 3.12 -17.36 -5.87
CA TYR A 62 4.09 -18.30 -6.40
C TYR A 62 4.50 -19.27 -5.30
N VAL A 63 4.70 -20.53 -5.67
CA VAL A 63 5.36 -21.52 -4.84
C VAL A 63 6.63 -21.95 -5.56
N ALA A 64 7.75 -21.93 -4.84
CA ALA A 64 9.04 -22.35 -5.34
C ALA A 64 9.84 -22.99 -4.21
N THR A 65 10.82 -23.77 -4.60
CA THR A 65 11.85 -24.36 -3.74
C THR A 65 12.95 -23.35 -3.38
N ALA A 66 13.80 -23.70 -2.41
CA ALA A 66 14.87 -22.84 -1.92
C ALA A 66 15.95 -22.53 -2.98
N ASP A 67 16.17 -23.42 -3.95
CA ASP A 67 17.04 -23.19 -5.11
C ASP A 67 16.33 -22.42 -6.23
N GLY A 68 15.04 -22.09 -6.06
CA GLY A 68 14.27 -21.26 -7.00
C GLY A 68 13.62 -22.05 -8.15
N ARG A 69 13.48 -23.38 -8.03
CA ARG A 69 12.65 -24.18 -8.95
C ARG A 69 11.18 -23.90 -8.67
N PHE A 70 10.45 -23.54 -9.71
CA PHE A 70 9.02 -23.23 -9.66
C PHE A 70 8.16 -24.48 -9.41
N LEU A 71 7.17 -24.37 -8.53
CA LEU A 71 6.23 -25.45 -8.18
C LEU A 71 4.77 -25.10 -8.48
N GLY A 72 4.41 -23.81 -8.51
CA GLY A 72 3.02 -23.43 -8.75
C GLY A 72 2.78 -21.93 -8.82
N PHE A 73 1.73 -21.56 -9.54
CA PHE A 73 1.26 -20.18 -9.67
C PHE A 73 -0.26 -20.09 -9.56
N ASN A 74 -0.73 -19.05 -8.88
CA ASN A 74 -2.14 -18.67 -8.90
C ASN A 74 -2.28 -17.16 -8.75
N ASN A 75 -3.15 -16.54 -9.55
CA ASN A 75 -3.50 -15.12 -9.40
C ASN A 75 -5.01 -14.92 -9.14
N ASN A 76 -5.71 -16.00 -8.78
CA ASN A 76 -7.09 -15.97 -8.36
C ASN A 76 -7.18 -15.76 -6.84
N ARG A 77 -8.22 -15.05 -6.41
CA ARG A 77 -8.43 -14.66 -5.01
C ARG A 77 -9.25 -15.66 -4.19
N GLY A 78 -9.69 -16.76 -4.81
CA GLY A 78 -10.50 -17.81 -4.19
C GLY A 78 -9.63 -18.84 -3.46
N PRO A 79 -9.92 -19.14 -2.18
CA PRO A 79 -9.08 -20.02 -1.36
C PRO A 79 -8.97 -21.44 -1.94
N ALA A 80 -10.04 -21.98 -2.54
CA ALA A 80 -10.03 -23.33 -3.12
C ALA A 80 -8.92 -23.53 -4.17
N ARG A 81 -8.66 -22.55 -5.04
CA ARG A 81 -7.59 -22.63 -6.04
C ARG A 81 -6.21 -22.53 -5.39
N VAL A 82 -6.08 -21.71 -4.34
CA VAL A 82 -4.81 -21.58 -3.59
C VAL A 82 -4.49 -22.87 -2.84
N LYS A 83 -5.47 -23.49 -2.18
CA LYS A 83 -5.29 -24.78 -1.50
C LYS A 83 -4.85 -25.88 -2.45
N ARG A 84 -5.47 -25.99 -3.63
CA ARG A 84 -5.03 -26.95 -4.65
C ARG A 84 -3.59 -26.72 -5.07
N MET A 85 -3.20 -25.46 -5.33
CA MET A 85 -1.81 -25.13 -5.67
C MET A 85 -0.83 -25.50 -4.56
N LEU A 86 -1.15 -25.17 -3.30
CA LEU A 86 -0.29 -25.50 -2.16
C LEU A 86 -0.14 -27.01 -1.96
N ASN A 87 -1.24 -27.76 -1.99
CA ASN A 87 -1.22 -29.22 -1.84
C ASN A 87 -0.45 -29.90 -2.97
N GLN A 88 -0.66 -29.46 -4.22
CA GLN A 88 0.11 -29.98 -5.36
C GLN A 88 1.61 -29.69 -5.21
N ALA A 89 1.98 -28.48 -4.79
CA ALA A 89 3.37 -28.13 -4.56
C ALA A 89 4.02 -28.98 -3.45
N LEU A 90 3.28 -29.42 -2.43
CA LEU A 90 3.79 -30.36 -1.42
C LEU A 90 4.03 -31.76 -1.99
N ILE A 91 3.18 -32.21 -2.91
CA ILE A 91 3.35 -33.50 -3.61
C ILE A 91 4.59 -33.45 -4.52
N ASP A 92 4.82 -32.32 -5.20
CA ASP A 92 5.92 -32.14 -6.15
C ASP A 92 7.24 -31.69 -5.50
N PHE A 93 7.18 -31.33 -4.21
CA PHE A 93 8.34 -30.90 -3.46
C PHE A 93 9.31 -32.07 -3.25
N ARG A 94 10.57 -31.83 -3.60
CA ARG A 94 11.68 -32.73 -3.31
C ARG A 94 12.75 -31.89 -2.62
N PRO A 95 13.20 -32.26 -1.41
CA PRO A 95 14.22 -31.51 -0.70
C PRO A 95 15.52 -31.57 -1.50
N VAL A 96 16.19 -30.44 -1.56
CA VAL A 96 17.50 -30.27 -2.17
C VAL A 96 18.36 -29.50 -1.17
N ASP A 97 19.61 -29.91 -1.02
CA ASP A 97 20.57 -29.10 -0.27
C ASP A 97 20.96 -27.89 -1.13
N VAL A 98 20.82 -26.69 -0.56
CA VAL A 98 21.06 -25.45 -1.28
C VAL A 98 21.92 -24.55 -0.41
N ARG A 99 22.95 -23.97 -1.02
CA ARG A 99 23.73 -22.94 -0.34
C ARG A 99 22.91 -21.66 -0.21
N PRO A 100 22.92 -21.00 0.95
CA PRO A 100 22.27 -19.70 1.11
C PRO A 100 22.75 -18.69 0.08
N ILE A 101 21.83 -17.94 -0.50
CA ILE A 101 22.15 -16.86 -1.43
C ILE A 101 22.79 -15.71 -0.65
N THR A 102 24.03 -15.35 -0.99
CA THR A 102 24.68 -14.17 -0.41
C THR A 102 23.93 -12.91 -0.85
N ARG A 103 23.53 -12.06 0.11
CA ARG A 103 22.73 -10.86 -0.15
C ARG A 103 23.35 -9.91 -1.18
N GLY A 104 24.68 -9.79 -1.19
CA GLY A 104 25.41 -8.89 -2.08
C GLY A 104 25.12 -7.40 -1.79
N LYS A 105 25.54 -6.53 -2.71
CA LYS A 105 25.23 -5.09 -2.68
C LYS A 105 23.77 -4.87 -3.12
N PRO A 106 22.91 -4.28 -2.28
CA PRO A 106 21.52 -4.01 -2.66
C PRO A 106 21.43 -2.98 -3.80
N ASP A 107 20.45 -3.16 -4.69
CA ASP A 107 20.15 -2.21 -5.75
C ASP A 107 19.40 -0.99 -5.19
N THR A 108 20.15 0.10 -4.97
CA THR A 108 19.65 1.33 -4.35
C THR A 108 18.51 1.98 -5.12
N LYS A 109 18.31 1.64 -6.41
CA LYS A 109 17.18 2.14 -7.20
C LYS A 109 15.85 1.58 -6.73
N TYR A 110 15.84 0.38 -6.13
CA TYR A 110 14.62 -0.34 -5.75
C TYR A 110 14.52 -0.62 -4.25
N VAL A 111 15.63 -0.51 -3.52
CA VAL A 111 15.62 -0.54 -2.06
C VAL A 111 15.04 0.78 -1.55
N ARG A 112 13.96 0.68 -0.78
CA ARG A 112 13.25 1.81 -0.21
C ARG A 112 13.39 1.77 1.30
N ILE A 113 14.00 2.82 1.86
CA ILE A 113 14.23 2.96 3.30
C ILE A 113 13.51 4.24 3.75
N PRO A 114 12.73 4.19 4.84
CA PRO A 114 12.12 5.40 5.40
C PRO A 114 13.18 6.51 5.66
N PRO A 115 12.83 7.80 5.51
CA PRO A 115 13.77 8.89 5.73
C PRO A 115 14.40 8.84 7.12
N ARG A 116 15.73 8.91 7.20
CA ARG A 116 16.47 8.91 8.47
C ARG A 116 16.06 10.13 9.31
N GLY A 117 15.69 9.92 10.56
CA GLY A 117 15.19 10.96 11.47
C GLY A 117 13.80 11.50 11.13
N GLY A 118 13.13 10.88 10.15
CA GLY A 118 11.75 11.14 9.79
C GLY A 118 10.77 10.28 10.57
N LEU A 119 9.50 10.30 10.14
CA LEU A 119 8.42 9.51 10.72
C LEU A 119 7.79 8.61 9.65
N VAL A 120 7.19 7.52 10.12
CA VAL A 120 6.22 6.76 9.33
C VAL A 120 4.85 7.01 9.95
N ILE A 121 3.92 7.49 9.13
CA ILE A 121 2.50 7.66 9.50
C ILE A 121 1.73 6.61 8.70
N ARG A 122 0.98 5.75 9.39
CA ARG A 122 0.07 4.80 8.75
C ARG A 122 -1.13 5.54 8.19
N VAL A 123 -1.52 5.17 6.98
CA VAL A 123 -2.68 5.72 6.29
C VAL A 123 -3.69 4.59 6.10
N THR A 124 -4.91 4.79 6.56
CA THR A 124 -6.03 3.87 6.33
C THR A 124 -7.16 4.61 5.66
N SER A 125 -7.68 4.09 4.55
CA SER A 125 -8.79 4.73 3.84
C SER A 125 -10.01 3.82 3.76
N LYS A 126 -11.19 4.45 3.66
CA LYS A 126 -12.46 3.73 3.64
C LYS A 126 -13.56 4.53 2.92
N VAL A 127 -14.22 3.87 1.98
CA VAL A 127 -15.55 4.27 1.50
C VAL A 127 -16.56 3.90 2.59
N LEU A 128 -17.29 4.89 3.08
CA LEU A 128 -18.20 4.76 4.24
C LEU A 128 -19.64 4.42 3.82
N GLY A 129 -20.00 4.57 2.55
CA GLY A 129 -21.36 4.36 2.06
C GLY A 129 -21.51 4.58 0.56
N GLY A 130 -22.75 4.56 0.08
CA GLY A 130 -23.10 4.80 -1.34
C GLY A 130 -23.06 3.56 -2.23
N TYR A 131 -22.61 2.41 -1.71
CA TYR A 131 -22.71 1.15 -2.43
C TYR A 131 -24.15 0.64 -2.47
N ALA A 132 -24.55 0.10 -3.62
CA ALA A 132 -25.78 -0.69 -3.72
C ALA A 132 -25.65 -1.98 -2.92
N GLU A 133 -26.75 -2.39 -2.29
CA GLU A 133 -26.86 -3.68 -1.63
C GLU A 133 -26.56 -4.83 -2.59
N THR A 134 -25.96 -5.89 -2.05
CA THR A 134 -25.57 -7.03 -2.85
C THR A 134 -25.40 -8.27 -1.99
N ASN A 135 -25.86 -9.40 -2.53
CA ASN A 135 -25.62 -10.73 -1.97
C ASN A 135 -24.39 -11.42 -2.59
N ASP A 136 -23.71 -10.77 -3.55
CA ASP A 136 -22.48 -11.28 -4.12
C ASP A 136 -21.32 -11.10 -3.12
N ARG A 137 -20.79 -12.23 -2.65
CA ARG A 137 -19.72 -12.26 -1.65
C ARG A 137 -18.49 -11.44 -2.06
N TRP A 138 -18.12 -11.42 -3.34
CA TRP A 138 -16.94 -10.67 -3.79
C TRP A 138 -17.19 -9.17 -3.74
N ARG A 139 -18.36 -8.72 -4.20
CA ARG A 139 -18.77 -7.33 -4.11
C ARG A 139 -18.82 -6.89 -2.65
N GLN A 140 -19.40 -7.69 -1.75
CA GLN A 140 -19.40 -7.38 -0.31
C GLN A 140 -17.97 -7.20 0.23
N MET A 141 -17.02 -8.08 -0.11
CA MET A 141 -15.63 -7.93 0.30
C MET A 141 -15.00 -6.63 -0.22
N PHE A 142 -15.26 -6.24 -1.47
CA PHE A 142 -14.80 -4.95 -2.00
C PHE A 142 -15.41 -3.78 -1.21
N GLN A 143 -16.72 -3.78 -1.01
CA GLN A 143 -17.43 -2.73 -0.27
C GLN A 143 -16.93 -2.60 1.18
N GLN A 144 -16.55 -3.73 1.81
CA GLN A 144 -16.08 -3.79 3.18
C GLN A 144 -14.56 -3.58 3.34
N SER A 145 -13.81 -3.55 2.25
CA SER A 145 -12.35 -3.46 2.31
C SER A 145 -11.80 -2.10 2.79
N LEU A 146 -10.53 -2.11 3.21
CA LEU A 146 -9.80 -0.97 3.76
C LEU A 146 -8.52 -0.72 2.95
N GLY A 147 -8.37 0.53 2.50
CA GLY A 147 -7.11 1.05 2.01
C GLY A 147 -6.05 1.07 3.09
N ARG A 148 -4.82 0.73 2.71
CA ARG A 148 -3.64 0.86 3.57
C ARG A 148 -2.49 1.42 2.77
N ASP A 149 -1.83 2.42 3.32
CA ASP A 149 -0.60 2.99 2.82
C ASP A 149 0.27 3.48 3.99
N ASN A 150 1.49 3.91 3.70
CA ASN A 150 2.31 4.66 4.63
C ASN A 150 2.65 6.02 4.03
N LEU A 151 2.60 7.05 4.87
CA LEU A 151 3.17 8.35 4.60
C LEU A 151 4.56 8.42 5.24
N TRP A 152 5.56 8.74 4.44
CA TRP A 152 6.89 9.04 4.94
C TRP A 152 7.05 10.54 5.12
N VAL A 153 7.42 10.92 6.34
CA VAL A 153 7.73 12.29 6.75
C VAL A 153 9.24 12.43 6.81
N ARG A 154 9.79 13.49 6.23
CA ARG A 154 11.23 13.76 6.30
C ARG A 154 11.63 14.30 7.67
N ARG A 155 12.95 14.37 7.92
CA ARG A 155 13.49 14.93 9.16
C ARG A 155 13.11 16.41 9.36
N ASP A 156 13.26 17.23 8.33
CA ASP A 156 12.93 18.66 8.37
C ASP A 156 11.43 18.89 8.65
N GLU A 157 10.57 18.09 8.03
CA GLU A 157 9.12 18.12 8.27
C GLU A 157 8.75 17.65 9.67
N HIS A 158 9.40 16.59 10.14
CA HIS A 158 9.23 16.12 11.52
C HIS A 158 9.59 17.24 12.50
N GLN A 159 10.72 17.92 12.32
CA GLN A 159 11.11 19.04 13.17
C GLN A 159 10.13 20.23 13.06
N ALA A 160 9.54 20.47 11.89
CA ALA A 160 8.49 21.47 11.76
C ALA A 160 7.23 21.09 12.54
N LEU A 161 6.80 19.83 12.51
CA LEU A 161 5.66 19.34 13.28
C LEU A 161 5.89 19.51 14.79
N VAL A 162 7.11 19.21 15.28
CA VAL A 162 7.51 19.48 16.67
C VAL A 162 7.35 20.97 17.01
N GLY A 163 7.79 21.85 16.11
CA GLY A 163 7.61 23.30 16.23
C GLY A 163 6.20 23.81 15.92
N GLY A 164 5.18 22.94 15.86
CA GLY A 164 3.79 23.34 15.61
C GLY A 164 3.51 23.84 14.20
N ARG A 165 4.34 23.51 13.21
CA ARG A 165 4.19 23.95 11.82
C ARG A 165 3.95 22.79 10.87
N LEU A 166 3.04 22.99 9.92
CA LEU A 166 2.82 22.09 8.80
C LEU A 166 3.59 22.60 7.58
N GLN A 167 4.61 21.88 7.14
CA GLN A 167 5.38 22.27 5.95
C GLN A 167 4.61 22.00 4.65
N GLU A 168 4.77 22.88 3.67
CA GLU A 168 4.11 22.78 2.36
C GLU A 168 4.44 21.47 1.64
N SER A 169 5.68 20.98 1.71
CA SER A 169 6.05 19.69 1.10
C SER A 169 5.27 18.51 1.70
N LEU A 170 4.99 18.54 3.01
CA LEU A 170 4.20 17.50 3.68
C LEU A 170 2.73 17.59 3.26
N THR A 171 2.19 18.81 3.19
CA THR A 171 0.85 19.12 2.66
C THR A 171 0.68 18.59 1.23
N GLN A 172 1.63 18.90 0.34
CA GLN A 172 1.63 18.44 -1.04
C GLN A 172 1.67 16.91 -1.12
N ARG A 173 2.49 16.24 -0.30
CA ARG A 173 2.51 14.78 -0.24
C ARG A 173 1.20 14.18 0.25
N LEU A 174 0.63 14.71 1.32
CA LEU A 174 -0.67 14.30 1.86
C LEU A 174 -1.74 14.37 0.78
N ALA A 175 -1.89 15.56 0.17
CA ALA A 175 -2.87 15.82 -0.87
C ALA A 175 -2.69 14.87 -2.06
N ARG A 176 -1.47 14.78 -2.61
CA ARG A 176 -1.25 14.11 -3.89
C ARG A 176 -1.32 12.60 -3.84
N PHE A 177 -0.87 12.02 -2.72
CA PHE A 177 -0.59 10.59 -2.66
C PHE A 177 -1.39 9.84 -1.60
N HIS A 178 -1.96 10.52 -0.59
CA HIS A 178 -2.60 9.85 0.54
C HIS A 178 -4.11 10.14 0.66
N LEU A 179 -4.60 11.21 0.03
CA LEU A 179 -6.03 11.51 -0.08
C LEU A 179 -6.63 10.91 -1.35
N VAL A 180 -6.42 9.60 -1.53
CA VAL A 180 -6.83 8.84 -2.72
C VAL A 180 -7.66 7.63 -2.32
N ASP A 181 -8.67 7.30 -3.13
CA ASP A 181 -9.40 6.05 -2.95
C ASP A 181 -8.58 4.85 -3.47
N ASN A 182 -7.77 4.27 -2.58
CA ASN A 182 -7.06 3.02 -2.80
C ASN A 182 -7.81 1.79 -2.25
N THR A 183 -9.07 1.93 -1.84
CA THR A 183 -9.86 0.86 -1.16
C THR A 183 -10.15 -0.35 -2.03
N ARG A 184 -9.89 -0.31 -3.33
CA ARG A 184 -10.24 -1.42 -4.23
C ARG A 184 -9.02 -1.96 -4.99
N GLY A 185 -7.91 -1.25 -4.96
CA GLY A 185 -6.76 -1.51 -5.83
C GLY A 185 -5.87 -0.29 -6.01
N GLU A 186 -5.20 -0.21 -7.15
CA GLU A 186 -4.29 0.89 -7.47
C GLU A 186 -5.07 2.17 -7.81
N PRO A 187 -4.88 3.28 -7.06
CA PRO A 187 -5.50 4.56 -7.33
C PRO A 187 -4.68 5.35 -8.35
N PRO A 188 -5.31 6.29 -9.09
CA PRO A 188 -4.58 7.39 -9.70
C PRO A 188 -4.16 8.41 -8.62
N MET A 189 -2.94 8.92 -8.68
CA MET A 189 -2.47 9.99 -7.80
C MET A 189 -2.95 11.36 -8.32
N TRP A 190 -3.02 12.37 -7.45
CA TRP A 190 -3.34 13.73 -7.88
C TRP A 190 -2.11 14.46 -8.41
N LYS A 191 -2.31 15.24 -9.47
CA LYS A 191 -1.31 16.20 -9.96
C LYS A 191 -1.31 17.43 -9.05
N ALA A 192 -0.21 18.18 -9.06
CA ALA A 192 -0.11 19.41 -8.27
C ALA A 192 -1.22 20.43 -8.62
N ASN A 193 -1.55 20.56 -9.92
CA ASN A 193 -2.61 21.45 -10.39
C ASN A 193 -4.04 20.91 -10.17
N GLU A 194 -4.20 19.70 -9.61
CA GLU A 194 -5.49 19.13 -9.22
C GLU A 194 -5.81 19.41 -7.75
N ILE A 195 -4.88 20.01 -7.00
CA ILE A 195 -5.12 20.55 -5.66
C ILE A 195 -5.78 21.92 -5.84
N ARG A 196 -7.10 21.97 -5.67
CA ARG A 196 -7.88 23.21 -5.79
C ARG A 196 -7.87 24.02 -4.51
N LYS A 197 -7.88 23.33 -3.37
CA LYS A 197 -7.74 23.93 -2.04
C LYS A 197 -7.06 22.94 -1.10
N PHE A 198 -6.10 23.43 -0.33
CA PHE A 198 -5.57 22.75 0.84
C PHE A 198 -5.31 23.78 1.93
N ASP A 199 -6.35 24.05 2.71
CA ASP A 199 -6.36 25.07 3.75
C ASP A 199 -6.40 24.36 5.09
N VAL A 200 -5.26 23.85 5.52
CA VAL A 200 -5.09 23.09 6.77
C VAL A 200 -4.02 23.76 7.60
N SER A 201 -4.35 24.02 8.86
CA SER A 201 -3.43 24.60 9.83
C SER A 201 -3.18 23.65 10.99
N LEU A 202 -1.97 23.74 11.55
CA LEU A 202 -1.60 23.17 12.83
C LEU A 202 -1.51 24.31 13.85
N LYS A 203 -2.41 24.35 14.83
CA LYS A 203 -2.42 25.36 15.90
C LYS A 203 -2.59 24.66 17.24
N GLU A 204 -1.69 24.90 18.18
CA GLU A 204 -1.75 24.31 19.53
C GLU A 204 -1.93 22.78 19.51
N GLY A 205 -1.20 22.12 18.61
CA GLY A 205 -1.30 20.67 18.43
C GLY A 205 -2.58 20.19 17.74
N GLN A 206 -3.50 21.07 17.32
CA GLN A 206 -4.69 20.69 16.56
C GLN A 206 -4.50 20.91 15.06
N LEU A 207 -4.79 19.88 14.28
CA LEU A 207 -4.91 19.97 12.83
C LEU A 207 -6.36 20.24 12.46
N ARG A 208 -6.63 21.31 11.73
CA ARG A 208 -7.97 21.65 11.23
C ARG A 208 -7.89 22.27 9.84
N GLY A 209 -8.81 21.89 8.95
CA GLY A 209 -8.85 22.52 7.64
C GLY A 209 -9.84 21.95 6.64
N LYS A 210 -9.87 22.57 5.46
CA LYS A 210 -10.70 22.20 4.31
C LYS A 210 -9.83 21.85 3.10
N ILE A 211 -10.23 20.81 2.38
CA ILE A 211 -9.50 20.25 1.26
C ILE A 211 -10.44 20.09 0.07
N HIS A 212 -9.97 20.46 -1.12
CA HIS A 212 -10.63 20.22 -2.40
C HIS A 212 -9.61 19.75 -3.42
N LEU A 213 -9.77 18.50 -3.87
CA LEU A 213 -8.99 17.87 -4.91
C LEU A 213 -9.91 17.57 -6.09
N GLN A 214 -9.50 17.87 -7.32
CA GLN A 214 -10.34 17.62 -8.49
C GLN A 214 -9.51 17.54 -9.77
N THR A 215 -9.76 16.51 -10.58
CA THR A 215 -9.17 16.37 -11.91
C THR A 215 -9.53 17.55 -12.80
N ALA A 216 -8.73 17.80 -13.84
CA ALA A 216 -9.02 18.86 -14.81
C ALA A 216 -10.40 18.70 -15.49
N SER A 217 -10.80 17.45 -15.76
CA SER A 217 -12.11 17.08 -16.32
C SER A 217 -13.27 17.17 -15.31
N GLY A 218 -12.99 17.23 -14.01
CA GLY A 218 -14.02 17.23 -12.97
C GLY A 218 -14.70 15.87 -12.72
N ASP A 219 -14.34 14.83 -13.47
CA ASP A 219 -14.91 13.48 -13.36
C ASP A 219 -14.50 12.73 -12.08
N ARG A 220 -13.45 13.21 -11.40
CA ARG A 220 -12.96 12.65 -10.13
C ARG A 220 -12.54 13.77 -9.19
N GLY A 221 -12.94 13.67 -7.93
CA GLY A 221 -12.60 14.66 -6.92
C GLY A 221 -12.85 14.20 -5.49
N TYR A 222 -12.42 15.04 -4.55
CA TYR A 222 -12.61 14.87 -3.12
C TYR A 222 -12.72 16.23 -2.44
N GLU A 223 -13.86 16.49 -1.80
CA GLU A 223 -14.09 17.66 -0.95
C GLU A 223 -14.25 17.18 0.48
N ALA A 224 -13.41 17.68 1.40
CA ALA A 224 -13.32 17.12 2.74
C ALA A 224 -12.87 18.12 3.80
N ASP A 225 -13.21 17.80 5.04
CA ASP A 225 -12.67 18.44 6.23
C ASP A 225 -11.60 17.54 6.84
N LEU A 226 -10.53 18.16 7.35
CA LEU A 226 -9.49 17.51 8.13
C LEU A 226 -9.61 17.95 9.59
N VAL A 227 -9.62 16.98 10.51
CA VAL A 227 -9.48 17.21 11.95
C VAL A 227 -8.46 16.26 12.55
N GLY A 228 -7.67 16.70 13.53
CA GLY A 228 -6.69 15.84 14.16
C GLY A 228 -5.86 16.51 15.24
N PHE A 229 -4.92 15.73 15.77
CA PHE A 229 -4.00 16.11 16.83
C PHE A 229 -2.57 15.68 16.49
N VAL A 230 -1.63 16.57 16.78
CA VAL A 230 -0.19 16.32 16.79
C VAL A 230 0.32 16.69 18.17
N ALA A 231 0.95 15.74 18.85
CA ALA A 231 1.64 16.00 20.11
C ALA A 231 3.14 15.74 19.93
N SER A 232 3.95 16.54 20.62
CA SER A 232 5.38 16.35 20.67
C SER A 232 5.88 16.43 22.11
N GLN A 233 6.95 15.69 22.38
CA GLN A 233 7.64 15.64 23.67
C GLN A 233 9.12 15.41 23.38
N ASP A 234 10.00 16.11 24.10
CA ASP A 234 11.46 15.95 24.02
C ASP A 234 12.02 16.03 22.58
N GLY A 235 11.47 16.96 21.78
CA GLY A 235 11.90 17.18 20.39
C GLY A 235 11.43 16.11 19.39
N LEU A 236 10.48 15.27 19.78
CA LEU A 236 9.93 14.18 18.95
C LEU A 236 8.41 14.28 18.89
N VAL A 237 7.83 13.99 17.72
CA VAL A 237 6.38 13.77 17.61
C VAL A 237 6.03 12.43 18.27
N THR A 238 5.20 12.47 19.29
CA THR A 238 4.73 11.29 20.05
C THR A 238 3.31 10.89 19.67
N ARG A 239 2.56 11.79 19.01
CA ARG A 239 1.22 11.53 18.51
C ARG A 239 1.01 12.20 17.17
N PHE A 240 0.41 11.47 16.23
CA PHE A 240 -0.13 12.02 15.01
C PHE A 240 -1.42 11.25 14.71
N ASP A 241 -2.57 11.84 15.04
CA ASP A 241 -3.88 11.26 14.78
C ASP A 241 -4.71 12.26 13.98
N ALA A 242 -5.03 11.95 12.73
CA ALA A 242 -5.89 12.81 11.92
C ALA A 242 -6.89 12.00 11.13
N VAL A 243 -8.06 12.59 10.89
CA VAL A 243 -9.08 12.06 10.01
C VAL A 243 -9.45 13.13 9.00
N VAL A 244 -9.42 12.75 7.73
CA VAL A 244 -9.99 13.50 6.62
C VAL A 244 -11.28 12.80 6.23
N LYS A 245 -12.40 13.51 6.21
CA LYS A 245 -13.70 12.95 5.84
C LYS A 245 -14.45 13.93 4.96
N GLY A 246 -15.11 13.40 3.93
CA GLY A 246 -15.97 14.19 3.06
C GLY A 246 -16.51 13.37 1.90
N GLU A 247 -16.81 14.04 0.81
CA GLU A 247 -17.44 13.46 -0.38
C GLU A 247 -16.41 13.26 -1.49
N PHE A 248 -16.19 12.00 -1.87
CA PHE A 248 -15.38 11.61 -3.02
C PHE A 248 -16.28 11.29 -4.20
N TRP A 249 -15.79 11.46 -5.42
CA TRP A 249 -16.49 10.99 -6.63
C TRP A 249 -15.52 10.51 -7.70
N GLY A 250 -16.05 9.71 -8.62
CA GLY A 250 -15.28 9.13 -9.70
C GLY A 250 -14.39 7.97 -9.26
N GLU A 251 -13.61 7.44 -10.19
CA GLU A 251 -12.73 6.29 -9.96
C GLU A 251 -11.55 6.26 -10.92
N GLY A 252 -10.59 5.40 -10.64
CA GLY A 252 -9.40 5.23 -11.47
C GLY A 252 -9.60 4.25 -12.62
N ARG A 253 -8.78 4.39 -13.66
CA ARG A 253 -8.75 3.46 -14.81
C ARG A 253 -8.40 2.02 -14.43
N TYR A 254 -7.62 1.84 -13.36
CA TYR A 254 -7.09 0.53 -12.96
C TYR A 254 -8.00 -0.25 -12.02
N THR A 255 -8.89 0.46 -11.33
CA THR A 255 -9.69 -0.10 -10.26
C THR A 255 -11.10 0.50 -10.34
N ARG A 256 -12.04 -0.32 -10.80
CA ARG A 256 -13.43 0.04 -11.07
C ARG A 256 -14.35 -0.33 -9.89
N GLY A 257 -15.61 0.08 -9.98
CA GLY A 257 -16.66 -0.28 -9.02
C GLY A 257 -16.72 0.65 -7.81
N ALA A 258 -16.60 1.97 -8.00
CA ALA A 258 -16.91 2.95 -6.96
C ALA A 258 -18.42 3.05 -6.77
N PRO A 259 -18.90 3.60 -5.65
CA PRO A 259 -20.25 4.14 -5.60
C PRO A 259 -20.48 5.14 -6.75
N LYS A 260 -21.73 5.21 -7.23
CA LYS A 260 -22.12 6.20 -8.25
C LYS A 260 -22.22 7.57 -7.61
N GLY A 261 -21.90 8.62 -8.37
CA GLY A 261 -22.00 10.00 -7.89
C GLY A 261 -20.98 10.36 -6.83
N ARG A 262 -21.36 11.25 -5.92
CA ARG A 262 -20.61 11.60 -4.70
C ARG A 262 -20.92 10.57 -3.61
N PHE A 263 -19.89 10.19 -2.85
CA PHE A 263 -20.01 9.22 -1.77
C PHE A 263 -19.10 9.55 -0.60
N PRO A 264 -19.50 9.18 0.63
CA PRO A 264 -18.72 9.48 1.81
C PRO A 264 -17.45 8.63 1.85
N PHE A 265 -16.31 9.30 2.00
CA PHE A 265 -14.98 8.69 2.03
C PHE A 265 -14.15 9.32 3.14
N ALA A 266 -13.38 8.48 3.84
CA ALA A 266 -12.49 8.92 4.89
C ALA A 266 -11.08 8.34 4.78
N VAL A 267 -10.10 9.12 5.23
CA VAL A 267 -8.71 8.73 5.38
C VAL A 267 -8.26 9.05 6.79
N ALA A 268 -7.77 8.05 7.51
CA ALA A 268 -7.20 8.16 8.84
C ALA A 268 -5.68 8.06 8.79
N PHE A 269 -5.02 8.88 9.59
CA PHE A 269 -3.57 8.96 9.76
C PHE A 269 -3.23 8.65 11.21
N THR A 270 -2.28 7.74 11.44
CA THR A 270 -1.83 7.35 12.78
C THR A 270 -0.33 7.17 12.81
N LEU A 271 0.35 7.76 13.79
CA LEU A 271 1.79 7.56 13.98
C LEU A 271 2.12 6.07 14.10
N ALA A 272 3.09 5.60 13.32
CA ALA A 272 3.52 4.22 13.39
C ALA A 272 4.42 3.98 14.62
N THR A 273 4.17 2.90 15.35
CA THR A 273 4.98 2.52 16.53
C THR A 273 6.31 1.84 16.19
N GLY A 274 6.58 1.57 14.90
CA GLY A 274 7.73 0.77 14.46
C GLY A 274 7.58 -0.75 14.68
N ALA A 275 6.63 -1.21 15.50
CA ALA A 275 6.48 -2.63 15.87
C ALA A 275 5.92 -3.54 14.77
N ASP A 276 5.15 -3.00 13.82
CA ASP A 276 4.59 -3.78 12.71
C ASP A 276 5.52 -3.76 11.50
N VAL A 277 5.76 -4.94 10.91
CA VAL A 277 6.52 -5.08 9.67
C VAL A 277 5.93 -4.26 8.53
N ALA A 278 4.62 -4.02 8.52
CA ALA A 278 3.94 -3.18 7.54
C ALA A 278 4.45 -1.73 7.52
N ASN A 279 5.05 -1.24 8.61
CA ASN A 279 5.64 0.11 8.68
C ASN A 279 6.86 0.26 7.76
N LYS A 280 7.47 -0.85 7.33
CA LYS A 280 8.62 -0.86 6.42
C LYS A 280 8.20 -0.81 4.95
N VAL A 281 6.91 -0.99 4.66
CA VAL A 281 6.40 -0.93 3.28
C VAL A 281 6.45 0.52 2.79
N PRO A 282 7.04 0.79 1.62
CA PRO A 282 7.11 2.14 1.10
C PRO A 282 5.74 2.66 0.66
N PRO A 283 5.56 3.99 0.64
CA PRO A 283 4.34 4.64 0.17
C PRO A 283 4.01 4.23 -1.26
N GLN A 284 2.73 3.98 -1.55
CA GLN A 284 2.30 3.61 -2.90
C GLN A 284 2.66 4.69 -3.93
N GLY A 285 2.54 5.98 -3.57
CA GLY A 285 2.93 7.11 -4.41
C GLY A 285 4.42 7.18 -4.77
N SER A 286 5.28 6.47 -4.04
CA SER A 286 6.74 6.44 -4.30
C SER A 286 7.15 5.44 -5.40
N ARG A 287 6.20 4.67 -5.93
CA ARG A 287 6.49 3.52 -6.79
C ARG A 287 7.20 3.91 -8.09
N GLY A 288 8.50 3.60 -8.14
CA GLY A 288 9.37 3.89 -9.27
C GLY A 288 9.90 5.32 -9.33
N TRP A 289 9.55 6.17 -8.36
CA TRP A 289 9.88 7.60 -8.34
C TRP A 289 9.96 8.14 -6.90
N LEU A 290 10.88 7.59 -6.09
CA LEU A 290 11.02 8.00 -4.69
C LEU A 290 11.40 9.48 -4.56
N ASP A 291 12.34 9.95 -5.37
CA ASP A 291 12.84 11.33 -5.29
C ASP A 291 11.74 12.36 -5.55
N GLY A 292 10.81 12.07 -6.46
CA GLY A 292 9.68 12.96 -6.70
C GLY A 292 8.58 12.86 -5.66
N TYR A 293 8.44 11.71 -5.01
CA TYR A 293 7.54 11.57 -3.87
C TYR A 293 8.08 12.34 -2.66
N ILE A 294 9.38 12.25 -2.35
CA ILE A 294 10.00 12.84 -1.16
C ILE A 294 10.24 14.36 -1.29
N ARG A 295 10.12 14.97 -2.47
CA ARG A 295 10.21 16.43 -2.62
C ARG A 295 9.08 17.13 -1.87
#